data_AF-A0A8H7UIN1-F1
#
_entry.id   AF-A0A8H7UIN1-F1
#
_cell.length_a   1.000
_cell.length_b   1.000
_cell.length_c   1.000
_cell.angle_alpha   90.00
_cell.angle_beta   90.00
_cell.angle_gamma   90.00
#
_symmetry.space_group_name_H-M   'P 1'
#
loop_
_entity.id
_entity.type
_entity.pdbx_description
1 polymer ?
#
loop_
_entity_poly.entity_id
_entity_poly.type
_entity_poly.pdbx_seq_one_letter_code
_entity_poly.pdbx_strand_id
1 'polypeptide(L)'
;MTTLRRFSTAYLQNGRRKVLIPYCPNDNSDLVLTRCVEDNTLIPSDSICLVNVVTPSFLSQWTTYSMSHGVAPISTTMDLVYAQQPDLRRQFLLSNAEDMLERVAHKLRLKDLNVRTVVLEGDIRSSMVNLAQEFKPDIILCTTNKASKIKKLFSTSVSGHLRKNAKKSEVIIINPDDYEREVLTTDHFDVIAEEDFVPSDLATGCTPNTPALETVTPTAQSS
;
A
#
# COMPACT_ATOMS: atom_id res chain seq x y z
N MET A 1 6.80 -12.12 22.98
CA MET A 1 7.96 -12.31 22.07
C MET A 1 8.30 -13.77 21.69
N THR A 2 7.82 -14.81 22.40
CA THR A 2 8.26 -16.20 22.14
C THR A 2 7.70 -16.86 20.87
N THR A 3 6.62 -16.32 20.29
CA THR A 3 5.90 -17.00 19.20
C THR A 3 6.59 -16.83 17.85
N LEU A 4 7.16 -15.67 17.53
CA LEU A 4 7.74 -15.40 16.19
C LEU A 4 9.05 -16.14 15.93
N ARG A 5 9.93 -16.26 16.93
CA ARG A 5 11.22 -16.99 16.79
C ARG A 5 11.04 -18.48 16.48
N ARG A 6 9.90 -19.10 16.85
CA ARG A 6 9.67 -20.53 16.62
C ARG A 6 9.39 -20.88 15.15
N PHE A 7 9.01 -19.91 14.32
CA PHE A 7 8.70 -20.17 12.91
C PHE A 7 9.94 -20.20 12.00
N SER A 8 11.07 -19.66 12.46
CA SER A 8 12.32 -19.67 11.68
C SER A 8 12.81 -21.10 11.46
N THR A 9 12.83 -21.96 12.47
CA THR A 9 13.56 -23.23 12.40
C THR A 9 12.86 -24.31 11.56
N ALA A 10 11.53 -24.37 11.54
CA ALA A 10 10.80 -25.42 10.83
C ALA A 10 10.80 -25.24 9.30
N TYR A 11 10.81 -23.99 8.82
CA TYR A 11 10.75 -23.71 7.39
C TYR A 11 12.12 -23.65 6.71
N LEU A 12 13.21 -23.55 7.47
CA LEU A 12 14.59 -23.55 6.92
C LEU A 12 14.98 -24.87 6.23
N GLN A 13 14.21 -25.96 6.42
CA GLN A 13 14.49 -27.25 5.79
C GLN A 13 13.94 -27.38 4.35
N ASN A 14 13.07 -26.47 3.90
CA ASN A 14 12.35 -26.59 2.62
C ASN A 14 12.44 -25.30 1.77
N GLY A 15 13.61 -25.01 1.21
CA GLY A 15 13.75 -24.00 0.15
C GLY A 15 13.41 -22.55 0.54
N ARG A 16 13.28 -21.68 -0.46
CA ARG A 16 12.93 -20.26 -0.27
C ARG A 16 11.44 -20.14 0.08
N ARG A 17 11.14 -19.65 1.30
CA ARG A 17 9.76 -19.41 1.77
C ARG A 17 9.10 -18.32 0.94
N LYS A 18 7.83 -18.49 0.60
CA LYS A 18 7.01 -17.46 -0.03
C LYS A 18 6.22 -16.70 1.03
N VAL A 19 6.43 -15.40 1.12
CA VAL A 19 5.78 -14.55 2.13
C VAL A 19 4.89 -13.54 1.42
N LEU A 20 3.61 -13.51 1.78
CA LEU A 20 2.65 -12.52 1.29
C LEU A 20 2.39 -11.49 2.39
N ILE A 21 2.57 -10.21 2.08
CA ILE A 21 2.39 -9.12 3.05
C ILE A 21 1.37 -8.13 2.47
N PRO A 22 0.12 -8.13 2.96
CA PRO A 22 -0.81 -7.05 2.70
C PRO A 22 -0.28 -5.78 3.38
N TYR A 23 -0.07 -4.74 2.58
CA TYR A 23 0.46 -3.47 3.03
C TYR A 23 -0.51 -2.34 2.69
N CYS A 24 -0.76 -1.49 3.68
CA CYS A 24 -1.47 -0.24 3.53
C CYS A 24 -0.57 0.87 4.08
N PRO A 25 -0.49 2.04 3.45
CA PRO A 25 0.36 3.13 3.91
C PRO A 25 -0.21 3.74 5.19
N ASN A 26 0.14 3.15 6.32
CA ASN A 26 -0.18 3.64 7.66
C ASN A 26 0.89 3.16 8.64
N ASP A 27 1.01 3.86 9.76
CA ASP A 27 2.03 3.64 10.78
C ASP A 27 2.07 2.19 11.30
N ASN A 28 0.92 1.51 11.38
CA ASN A 28 0.89 0.11 11.85
C ASN A 28 1.56 -0.84 10.85
N SER A 29 1.33 -0.64 9.55
CA SER A 29 1.95 -1.46 8.51
C SER A 29 3.46 -1.21 8.43
N ASP A 30 3.90 0.04 8.58
CA ASP A 30 5.32 0.39 8.63
C ASP A 30 6.02 -0.17 9.86
N LEU A 31 5.43 0.00 11.04
CA LEU A 31 5.96 -0.52 12.30
C LEU A 31 6.13 -2.05 12.23
N VAL A 32 5.14 -2.76 11.69
CA VAL A 32 5.21 -4.21 11.56
C VAL A 32 6.28 -4.64 10.56
N LEU A 33 6.38 -3.99 9.40
CA LEU A 33 7.43 -4.30 8.43
C LEU A 33 8.82 -4.08 9.03
N THR A 34 9.04 -2.90 9.64
CA THR A 34 10.26 -2.54 10.37
C THR A 34 10.66 -3.67 11.30
N ARG A 35 9.70 -4.10 12.12
CA ARG A 35 9.98 -5.08 13.15
C ARG A 35 10.19 -6.49 12.62
N CYS A 36 9.46 -6.87 11.58
CA CYS A 36 9.69 -8.13 10.89
C CYS A 36 11.11 -8.24 10.35
N VAL A 37 11.70 -7.13 9.93
CA VAL A 37 13.12 -7.09 9.54
C VAL A 37 14.03 -7.18 10.77
N GLU A 38 13.83 -6.33 11.78
CA GLU A 38 14.69 -6.28 12.99
C GLU A 38 14.74 -7.62 13.74
N ASP A 39 13.60 -8.28 13.89
CA ASP A 39 13.49 -9.55 14.60
C ASP A 39 13.90 -10.75 13.72
N ASN A 40 14.39 -10.53 12.50
CA ASN A 40 14.70 -11.57 11.49
C ASN A 40 13.52 -12.50 11.21
N THR A 41 12.29 -11.96 11.27
CA THR A 41 11.09 -12.69 10.84
C THR A 41 11.10 -12.85 9.32
N LEU A 42 11.49 -11.77 8.63
CA LEU A 42 11.85 -11.76 7.21
C LEU A 42 13.35 -11.97 7.08
N ILE A 43 13.76 -12.87 6.19
CA ILE A 43 15.16 -13.18 5.92
C ILE A 43 15.48 -13.02 4.43
N PRO A 44 16.74 -12.77 4.04
CA PRO A 44 17.13 -12.57 2.64
C PRO A 44 16.74 -13.69 1.67
N SER A 45 16.60 -14.93 2.15
CA SER A 45 16.18 -16.07 1.33
C SER A 45 14.68 -16.10 1.03
N ASP A 46 13.86 -15.27 1.68
CA ASP A 46 12.41 -15.22 1.45
C ASP A 46 12.08 -14.65 0.06
N SER A 47 11.02 -15.16 -0.56
CA SER A 47 10.39 -14.57 -1.74
C SER A 47 9.17 -13.78 -1.28
N ILE A 48 9.33 -12.47 -1.14
CA ILE A 48 8.35 -11.58 -0.51
C ILE A 48 7.48 -10.93 -1.59
N CYS A 49 6.17 -11.03 -1.44
CA CYS A 49 5.18 -10.34 -2.24
C CYS A 49 4.47 -9.30 -1.37
N LEU A 50 4.81 -8.02 -1.58
CA LEU A 50 4.14 -6.90 -0.96
C LEU A 50 2.93 -6.52 -1.80
N VAL A 51 1.73 -6.49 -1.21
CA VAL A 51 0.48 -6.26 -1.95
C VAL A 51 -0.35 -5.14 -1.35
N ASN A 52 -0.89 -4.27 -2.20
CA ASN A 52 -1.93 -3.31 -1.86
C ASN A 52 -3.17 -3.60 -2.70
N VAL A 53 -4.37 -3.44 -2.10
CA VAL A 53 -5.62 -3.53 -2.84
C VAL A 53 -6.30 -2.16 -2.84
N VAL A 54 -6.44 -1.60 -4.03
CA VAL A 54 -7.17 -0.36 -4.28
C VAL A 54 -8.64 -0.68 -4.49
N THR A 55 -9.50 -0.07 -3.67
CA THR A 55 -10.96 -0.21 -3.78
C THR A 55 -11.55 1.11 -4.27
N PRO A 56 -11.84 1.28 -5.57
CA PRO A 56 -12.36 2.54 -6.13
C PRO A 56 -13.68 3.00 -5.48
N SER A 57 -14.46 2.04 -4.99
CA SER A 57 -15.79 2.24 -4.42
C SER A 57 -15.81 2.59 -2.92
N PHE A 58 -14.69 2.53 -2.20
CA PHE A 58 -14.69 2.83 -0.76
C PHE A 58 -14.89 4.33 -0.46
N LEU A 59 -14.45 5.21 -1.37
CA LEU A 59 -14.57 6.66 -1.19
C LEU A 59 -15.96 7.19 -1.58
N SER A 60 -16.68 6.56 -2.51
CA SER A 60 -18.06 6.95 -2.86
C SER A 60 -19.05 6.64 -1.73
N GLN A 61 -18.77 5.62 -0.90
CA GLN A 61 -19.57 5.33 0.28
C GLN A 61 -19.35 6.38 1.39
N TRP A 62 -18.13 6.90 1.55
CA TRP A 62 -17.86 7.94 2.55
C TRP A 62 -18.51 9.28 2.19
N THR A 63 -18.46 9.67 0.90
CA THR A 63 -19.19 10.87 0.42
C THR A 63 -20.70 10.72 0.58
N THR A 64 -21.25 9.53 0.32
CA THR A 64 -22.69 9.26 0.50
C THR A 64 -23.10 9.28 1.98
N TYR A 65 -22.24 8.78 2.88
CA TYR A 65 -22.47 8.78 4.33
C TYR A 65 -22.40 10.19 4.94
N SER A 66 -21.50 11.04 4.45
CA SER A 66 -21.41 12.45 4.89
C SER A 66 -22.65 13.25 4.48
N MET A 67 -23.18 13.01 3.27
CA MET A 67 -24.39 13.67 2.79
C MET A 67 -25.66 13.27 3.56
N SER A 68 -25.76 12.02 4.03
CA SER A 68 -26.92 11.56 4.81
C SER A 68 -26.93 12.06 6.26
N HIS A 69 -25.81 12.55 6.78
CA HIS A 69 -25.68 13.05 8.15
C HIS A 69 -25.49 14.57 8.25
N GLY A 70 -25.70 15.31 7.15
CA GLY A 70 -25.65 16.77 7.15
C GLY A 70 -24.25 17.37 7.42
N VAL A 71 -23.20 16.55 7.36
CA VAL A 71 -21.82 17.01 7.46
C VAL A 71 -21.34 17.27 6.03
N ALA A 72 -21.26 18.55 5.65
CA ALA A 72 -20.67 18.94 4.39
C ALA A 72 -19.26 18.31 4.32
N PRO A 73 -18.98 17.45 3.33
CA PRO A 73 -17.62 16.95 3.18
C PRO A 73 -16.75 18.17 2.93
N ILE A 74 -15.65 18.30 3.67
CA ILE A 74 -14.56 19.21 3.31
C ILE A 74 -13.96 18.61 2.05
N SER A 75 -14.66 18.81 0.93
CA SER A 75 -14.32 18.28 -0.37
C SER A 75 -13.29 19.22 -0.93
N THR A 76 -12.03 18.80 -0.86
CA THR A 76 -10.95 19.36 -1.68
C THR A 76 -11.41 19.35 -3.14
N THR A 77 -11.12 20.42 -3.87
CA THR A 77 -11.44 20.60 -5.31
C THR A 77 -11.11 19.39 -6.19
N MET A 78 -10.12 18.57 -5.79
CA MET A 78 -9.80 17.29 -6.40
C MET A 78 -10.96 16.27 -6.37
N ASP A 79 -11.69 16.12 -5.27
CA ASP A 79 -12.76 15.11 -5.15
C ASP A 79 -13.91 15.38 -6.12
N LEU A 80 -14.20 16.65 -6.41
CA LEU A 80 -15.22 17.06 -7.38
C LEU A 80 -14.78 16.79 -8.82
N VAL A 81 -13.52 17.07 -9.16
CA VAL A 81 -12.95 16.77 -10.49
C VAL A 81 -12.94 15.26 -10.73
N TYR A 82 -12.55 14.47 -9.72
CA TYR A 82 -12.52 13.01 -9.81
C TYR A 82 -13.91 12.37 -9.79
N ALA A 83 -14.93 13.04 -9.23
CA ALA A 83 -16.31 12.58 -9.33
C ALA A 83 -16.85 12.69 -10.78
N GLN A 84 -16.33 13.64 -11.57
CA GLN A 84 -16.71 13.81 -12.97
C GLN A 84 -15.91 12.90 -13.93
N GLN A 85 -14.77 12.37 -13.49
CA GLN A 85 -13.85 11.56 -14.32
C GLN A 85 -13.36 10.31 -13.56
N PRO A 86 -14.20 9.26 -13.46
CA PRO A 86 -13.91 8.07 -12.67
C PRO A 86 -12.66 7.30 -13.15
N ASP A 87 -12.39 7.31 -14.45
CA ASP A 87 -11.22 6.63 -15.02
C ASP A 87 -9.91 7.31 -14.62
N LEU A 88 -9.84 8.65 -14.64
CA LEU A 88 -8.66 9.38 -14.16
C LEU A 88 -8.45 9.18 -12.66
N ARG A 89 -9.53 9.14 -11.88
CA ARG A 89 -9.46 8.83 -10.46
C ARG A 89 -8.88 7.44 -10.22
N ARG A 90 -9.38 6.44 -10.95
CA ARG A 90 -8.92 5.06 -10.88
C ARG A 90 -7.43 4.96 -11.21
N GLN A 91 -7.01 5.56 -12.32
CA GLN A 91 -5.60 5.58 -12.73
C GLN A 91 -4.71 6.25 -11.67
N PHE A 92 -5.15 7.39 -11.13
CA PHE A 92 -4.42 8.09 -10.07
C PHE A 92 -4.27 7.22 -8.81
N LEU A 93 -5.33 6.54 -8.37
CA LEU A 93 -5.27 5.67 -7.20
C LEU A 93 -4.34 4.47 -7.40
N LEU A 94 -4.36 3.86 -8.59
CA LEU A 94 -3.48 2.73 -8.93
C LEU A 94 -2.03 3.18 -8.98
N SER A 95 -1.72 4.25 -9.72
CA SER A 95 -0.37 4.80 -9.84
C SER A 95 0.18 5.23 -8.47
N ASN A 96 -0.61 5.91 -7.65
CA ASN A 96 -0.18 6.29 -6.31
C ASN A 96 0.06 5.07 -5.39
N ALA A 97 -0.72 4.00 -5.54
CA ALA A 97 -0.49 2.76 -4.80
C ALA A 97 0.78 2.03 -5.28
N GLU A 98 1.08 2.05 -6.57
CA GLU A 98 2.29 1.49 -7.16
C GLU A 98 3.54 2.22 -6.65
N ASP A 99 3.56 3.55 -6.75
CA ASP A 99 4.67 4.39 -6.28
C ASP A 99 4.93 4.21 -4.77
N MET A 100 3.86 4.09 -3.99
CA MET A 100 3.94 3.88 -2.55
C MET A 100 4.52 2.50 -2.23
N LEU A 101 4.01 1.44 -2.86
CA LEU A 101 4.53 0.09 -2.65
C LEU A 101 5.99 -0.02 -3.07
N GLU A 102 6.37 0.63 -4.18
CA GLU A 102 7.72 0.56 -4.72
C GLU A 102 8.73 1.28 -3.82
N ARG A 103 8.36 2.42 -3.22
CA ARG A 103 9.19 3.08 -2.19
C ARG A 103 9.45 2.16 -0.99
N VAL A 104 8.43 1.45 -0.51
CA VAL A 104 8.56 0.51 0.60
C VAL A 104 9.40 -0.70 0.20
N ALA A 105 9.15 -1.26 -0.98
CA ALA A 105 9.91 -2.38 -1.51
C ALA A 105 11.38 -2.02 -1.72
N HIS A 106 11.68 -0.82 -2.23
CA HIS A 106 13.05 -0.31 -2.34
C HIS A 106 13.77 -0.30 -0.99
N LYS A 107 13.13 0.24 0.07
CA LYS A 107 13.69 0.21 1.43
C LYS A 107 13.97 -1.22 1.93
N LEU A 108 13.11 -2.18 1.61
CA LEU A 108 13.31 -3.59 1.98
C LEU A 108 14.44 -4.24 1.17
N ARG A 109 14.55 -3.93 -0.13
CA ARG A 109 15.63 -4.44 -1.00
C ARG A 109 17.00 -3.91 -0.59
N LEU A 110 17.10 -2.68 -0.09
CA LEU A 110 18.32 -2.14 0.53
C LEU A 110 18.78 -2.95 1.77
N LYS A 111 17.92 -3.80 2.32
CA LYS A 111 18.22 -4.73 3.43
C LYS A 111 18.38 -6.17 2.94
N ASP A 112 18.78 -6.36 1.68
CA ASP A 112 19.00 -7.64 1.02
C ASP A 112 17.77 -8.56 0.95
N LEU A 113 16.56 -8.01 1.07
CA LEU A 113 15.32 -8.78 0.94
C LEU A 113 14.86 -8.86 -0.52
N ASN A 114 14.45 -10.06 -0.95
CA ASN A 114 13.91 -10.27 -2.29
C ASN A 114 12.39 -9.96 -2.32
N VAL A 115 12.06 -8.71 -2.69
CA VAL A 115 10.70 -8.17 -2.66
C VAL A 115 10.17 -7.84 -4.06
N ARG A 116 8.97 -8.32 -4.37
CA ARG A 116 8.15 -7.85 -5.50
C ARG A 116 6.89 -7.15 -5.00
N THR A 117 6.39 -6.21 -5.77
CA THR A 117 5.20 -5.41 -5.50
C THR A 117 4.03 -5.88 -6.38
N VAL A 118 2.81 -5.82 -5.84
CA VAL A 118 1.56 -6.12 -6.56
C VAL A 118 0.50 -5.13 -6.12
N VAL A 119 -0.06 -4.38 -7.05
CA VAL A 119 -1.28 -3.60 -6.82
C VAL A 119 -2.45 -4.35 -7.44
N LEU A 120 -3.48 -4.60 -6.64
CA LEU A 120 -4.73 -5.19 -7.09
C LEU A 120 -5.84 -4.16 -7.03
N GLU A 121 -6.84 -4.34 -7.88
CA GLU A 121 -8.07 -3.56 -7.84
C GLU A 121 -9.24 -4.44 -7.40
N GLY A 122 -10.14 -3.88 -6.59
CA GLY A 122 -11.43 -4.50 -6.28
C GLY A 122 -11.68 -4.71 -4.79
N ASP A 123 -12.45 -5.74 -4.45
CA ASP A 123 -12.75 -6.08 -3.06
C ASP A 123 -11.52 -6.67 -2.36
N ILE A 124 -11.10 -6.04 -1.27
CA ILE A 124 -9.90 -6.42 -0.50
C ILE A 124 -9.93 -7.91 -0.13
N ARG A 125 -11.07 -8.44 0.32
CA ARG A 125 -11.14 -9.84 0.77
C ARG A 125 -10.95 -10.81 -0.39
N SER A 126 -11.68 -10.58 -1.47
CA SER A 126 -11.68 -11.44 -2.65
C SER A 126 -10.34 -11.40 -3.38
N SER A 127 -9.80 -10.19 -3.61
CA SER A 127 -8.51 -9.99 -4.27
C SER A 127 -7.36 -10.61 -3.48
N MET A 128 -7.36 -10.47 -2.15
CA MET A 128 -6.33 -11.09 -1.31
C MET A 128 -6.40 -12.62 -1.30
N VAL A 129 -7.61 -13.21 -1.28
CA VAL A 129 -7.77 -14.67 -1.35
C VAL A 129 -7.33 -15.20 -2.71
N ASN A 130 -7.71 -14.54 -3.80
CA ASN A 130 -7.32 -14.92 -5.16
C ASN A 130 -5.80 -14.89 -5.30
N LEU A 131 -5.14 -13.81 -4.85
CA LEU A 131 -3.68 -13.72 -4.88
C LEU A 131 -3.03 -14.78 -4.00
N ALA A 132 -3.56 -15.08 -2.81
CA ALA A 132 -3.02 -16.13 -1.96
C ALA A 132 -3.14 -17.52 -2.61
N GLN A 133 -4.23 -17.80 -3.35
CA GLN A 133 -4.41 -19.06 -4.08
C GLN A 133 -3.44 -19.19 -5.27
N GLU A 134 -3.18 -18.10 -5.97
CA GLU A 134 -2.26 -18.05 -7.11
C GLU A 134 -0.80 -18.13 -6.67
N PHE A 135 -0.40 -17.23 -5.75
CA PHE A 135 0.97 -17.11 -5.27
C PHE A 135 1.40 -18.31 -4.42
N LYS A 136 0.43 -18.92 -3.71
CA LYS A 136 0.63 -20.03 -2.76
C LYS A 136 1.71 -19.67 -1.72
N PRO A 137 1.51 -18.61 -0.92
CA PRO A 137 2.46 -18.26 0.11
C PRO A 137 2.50 -19.34 1.19
N ASP A 138 3.68 -19.57 1.77
CA ASP A 138 3.82 -20.37 2.99
C ASP A 138 3.31 -19.56 4.18
N ILE A 139 3.58 -18.25 4.18
CA ILE A 139 3.25 -17.33 5.27
C ILE A 139 2.52 -16.11 4.72
N ILE A 140 1.44 -15.71 5.39
CA ILE A 140 0.77 -14.42 5.18
C ILE A 140 0.94 -13.59 6.46
N LEU A 141 1.67 -12.47 6.37
CA LEU A 141 1.91 -11.56 7.49
C LEU A 141 0.88 -10.42 7.46
N CYS A 142 -0.11 -10.46 8.34
CA CYS A 142 -1.15 -9.44 8.43
C CYS A 142 -0.96 -8.55 9.66
N THR A 143 -1.20 -7.25 9.53
CA THR A 143 -1.30 -6.35 10.68
C THR A 143 -2.73 -6.27 11.19
N THR A 144 -2.91 -5.91 12.46
CA THR A 144 -4.22 -5.48 12.99
C THR A 144 -4.29 -3.98 13.07
N ASN A 145 -5.29 -3.38 12.41
CA ASN A 145 -5.59 -1.97 12.62
C ASN A 145 -6.32 -1.78 13.95
N LYS A 146 -5.86 -0.80 14.74
CA LYS A 146 -6.53 -0.28 15.95
C LYS A 146 -7.84 0.46 15.63
N ALA A 147 -8.70 -0.08 14.78
CA ALA A 147 -10.03 0.49 14.62
C ALA A 147 -10.72 0.40 15.99
N SER A 148 -11.02 1.58 16.55
CA SER A 148 -11.53 1.81 17.90
C SER A 148 -12.52 0.74 18.34
N LYS A 149 -12.41 0.29 19.59
CA LYS A 149 -13.08 -0.85 20.26
C LYS A 149 -14.58 -1.09 19.97
N ILE A 150 -15.25 -0.18 19.26
CA ILE A 150 -16.67 -0.19 18.88
C ILE A 150 -16.92 -0.83 17.48
N LYS A 151 -15.92 -0.95 16.58
CA LYS A 151 -16.11 -1.55 15.24
C LYS A 151 -15.99 -3.09 15.18
N LYS A 152 -15.81 -3.76 16.32
CA LYS A 152 -15.56 -5.22 16.43
C LYS A 152 -16.73 -6.12 16.01
N LEU A 153 -17.93 -5.58 15.78
CA LEU A 153 -19.15 -6.38 15.58
C LEU A 153 -19.60 -6.55 14.12
N PHE A 154 -19.10 -5.79 13.14
CA PHE A 154 -19.71 -5.76 11.80
C PHE A 154 -18.81 -6.06 10.59
N SER A 155 -17.55 -6.46 10.78
CA SER A 155 -16.72 -6.88 9.65
C SER A 155 -15.83 -8.05 10.03
N THR A 156 -16.10 -9.22 9.46
CA THR A 156 -15.14 -10.32 9.41
C THR A 156 -13.82 -9.75 8.87
N SER A 157 -12.79 -9.67 9.71
CA SER A 157 -11.52 -9.05 9.32
C SER A 157 -10.94 -9.76 8.09
N VAL A 158 -10.18 -9.03 7.25
CA VAL A 158 -9.47 -9.60 6.09
C VAL A 158 -8.62 -10.80 6.52
N SER A 159 -7.93 -10.69 7.67
CA SER A 159 -7.16 -11.77 8.27
C SER A 159 -8.00 -13.00 8.64
N GLY A 160 -9.22 -12.81 9.15
CA GLY A 160 -10.16 -13.90 9.44
C GLY A 160 -10.67 -14.56 8.17
N HIS A 161 -10.93 -13.78 7.11
CA HIS A 161 -11.32 -14.30 5.80
C HIS A 161 -10.18 -15.08 5.13
N LEU A 162 -8.94 -14.60 5.23
CA LEU A 162 -7.75 -15.29 4.74
C LEU A 162 -7.52 -16.61 5.49
N ARG A 163 -7.61 -16.63 6.83
CA ARG A 163 -7.48 -17.88 7.61
C ARG A 163 -8.46 -18.97 7.18
N LYS A 164 -9.68 -18.59 6.80
CA LYS A 164 -10.71 -19.55 6.36
C LYS A 164 -10.47 -20.09 4.96
N ASN A 165 -9.92 -19.27 4.05
CA ASN A 165 -9.88 -19.58 2.62
C ASN A 165 -8.48 -19.92 2.08
N ALA A 166 -7.41 -19.42 2.69
CA ALA A 166 -6.02 -19.70 2.33
C ALA A 166 -5.48 -20.93 3.09
N LYS A 167 -6.09 -22.10 2.88
CA LYS A 167 -5.85 -23.32 3.69
C LYS A 167 -4.40 -23.83 3.70
N LYS A 168 -3.57 -23.43 2.73
CA LYS A 168 -2.18 -23.87 2.60
C LYS A 168 -1.18 -22.88 3.18
N SER A 169 -1.65 -21.75 3.68
CA SER A 169 -0.81 -20.65 4.12
C SER A 169 -1.01 -20.40 5.60
N GLU A 170 0.08 -20.21 6.32
CA GLU A 170 0.04 -19.80 7.72
C GLU A 170 -0.22 -18.31 7.83
N VAL A 171 -1.36 -17.93 8.42
CA VAL A 171 -1.71 -16.51 8.59
C VAL A 171 -1.27 -16.02 9.96
N ILE A 172 -0.15 -15.31 9.98
CA ILE A 172 0.40 -14.66 11.17
C ILE A 172 -0.23 -13.27 11.28
N ILE A 173 -0.85 -13.01 12.43
CA ILE A 173 -1.42 -11.72 12.75
C ILE A 173 -0.49 -11.04 13.73
N ILE A 174 0.00 -9.87 13.34
CA ILE A 174 0.95 -9.09 14.10
C ILE A 174 0.20 -7.89 14.70
N ASN A 175 0.25 -7.76 16.02
CA ASN A 175 -0.36 -6.67 16.74
C ASN A 175 0.69 -5.57 16.99
N PRO A 176 0.50 -4.34 16.50
CA PRO A 176 1.43 -3.23 16.75
C PRO A 176 1.62 -2.94 18.25
N ASP A 177 0.60 -3.18 19.09
CA ASP A 177 0.69 -2.99 20.55
C ASP A 177 1.72 -3.91 21.22
N ASP A 178 2.03 -5.05 20.59
CA ASP A 178 3.05 -5.96 21.13
C ASP A 178 4.46 -5.34 21.03
N TYR A 179 4.62 -4.24 20.28
CA TYR A 179 5.87 -3.53 20.08
C TYR A 179 5.90 -2.13 20.69
N GLU A 180 4.75 -1.47 20.88
CA GLU A 180 4.69 -0.13 21.50
C GLU A 180 5.24 -0.08 22.94
N ARG A 181 5.33 -1.22 23.65
CA ARG A 181 5.92 -1.28 25.00
C ARG A 181 7.45 -1.22 25.03
N GLU A 182 8.12 -1.41 23.90
CA GLU A 182 9.59 -1.39 23.79
C GLU A 182 10.12 -0.12 23.08
N VAL A 183 9.28 0.54 22.27
CA VAL A 183 9.67 1.74 21.51
C VAL A 183 9.40 3.00 22.34
N LEU A 184 10.26 3.28 23.29
CA LEU A 184 10.37 4.62 23.89
C LEU A 184 11.66 5.35 23.49
N THR A 185 12.49 4.81 22.59
CA THR A 185 13.82 5.42 22.30
C THR A 185 14.41 5.23 20.90
N THR A 186 13.67 4.83 19.86
CA THR A 186 14.29 4.67 18.53
C THR A 186 13.49 5.33 17.44
N ASP A 187 14.19 6.18 16.68
CA ASP A 187 13.69 6.97 15.56
C ASP A 187 12.85 6.09 14.61
N HIS A 188 11.62 6.56 14.37
CA HIS A 188 10.73 5.99 13.37
C HIS A 188 11.38 6.03 11.98
N PHE A 189 10.77 5.34 11.02
CA PHE A 189 11.21 5.10 9.64
C PHE A 189 11.34 6.36 8.75
N ASP A 190 11.79 7.47 9.34
CA ASP A 190 12.03 8.76 8.74
C ASP A 190 13.50 8.94 8.37
N VAL A 191 13.70 9.61 7.23
CA VAL A 191 14.95 10.10 6.68
C VAL A 191 15.85 9.05 6.00
N ILE A 192 15.33 8.48 4.90
CA ILE A 192 16.09 8.64 3.65
C ILE A 192 15.46 9.87 3.02
N ALA A 193 16.23 10.96 2.90
CA ALA A 193 15.77 12.19 2.29
C ALA A 193 15.07 11.88 0.96
N GLU A 194 13.95 12.55 0.68
CA GLU A 194 13.19 12.42 -0.57
C GLU A 194 14.00 12.80 -1.84
N GLU A 195 15.30 13.07 -1.72
CA GLU A 195 16.13 13.59 -2.82
C GLU A 195 16.59 12.52 -3.83
N ASP A 196 16.51 11.22 -3.52
CA ASP A 196 17.09 10.17 -4.39
C ASP A 196 16.07 9.26 -5.09
N PHE A 197 14.76 9.40 -4.84
CA PHE A 197 13.75 8.60 -5.55
C PHE A 197 13.25 9.36 -6.79
N VAL A 198 13.93 9.15 -7.92
CA VAL A 198 13.42 9.54 -9.25
C VAL A 198 12.66 8.34 -9.82
N PRO A 199 11.32 8.39 -9.98
CA PRO A 199 10.59 7.35 -10.69
C PRO A 199 11.15 7.21 -12.10
N SER A 200 11.50 5.98 -12.49
CA SER A 200 12.13 5.65 -13.77
C SER A 200 11.32 6.07 -15.01
N ASP A 201 10.05 6.46 -14.83
CA ASP A 201 9.12 6.79 -15.90
C ASP A 201 9.05 8.29 -16.26
N LEU A 202 9.84 9.15 -15.59
CA LEU A 202 9.90 10.59 -15.88
C LEU A 202 11.14 11.04 -16.69
N ALA A 203 11.95 10.09 -17.16
CA ALA A 203 13.18 10.38 -17.89
C ALA A 203 13.08 10.13 -19.41
N THR A 204 12.00 10.54 -20.08
CA THR A 204 11.97 10.67 -21.55
C THR A 204 11.01 11.76 -22.04
N GLY A 205 11.57 12.94 -22.27
CA GLY A 205 11.31 13.76 -23.46
C GLY A 205 9.87 14.14 -23.80
N CYS A 206 9.35 15.18 -23.15
CA CYS A 206 8.29 16.01 -23.72
C CYS A 206 8.62 17.49 -23.46
N THR A 207 9.39 18.10 -24.37
CA THR A 207 9.48 19.57 -24.45
C THR A 207 8.16 20.12 -24.98
N PRO A 208 7.48 21.07 -24.30
CA PRO A 208 6.30 21.71 -24.85
C PRO A 208 6.72 22.63 -26.01
N ASN A 209 6.31 22.27 -27.22
CA ASN A 209 6.28 23.19 -28.36
C ASN A 209 5.37 24.37 -28.00
N THR A 210 5.98 25.49 -27.65
CA THR A 210 5.28 26.79 -27.56
C THR A 210 5.03 27.27 -28.98
N PRO A 211 3.77 27.43 -29.43
CA PRO A 211 3.50 28.07 -30.71
C PRO A 211 3.89 29.54 -30.64
N ALA A 212 4.66 29.99 -31.62
CA ALA A 212 5.09 31.38 -31.75
C ALA A 212 3.87 32.30 -31.86
N LEU A 213 3.87 33.36 -31.04
CA LEU A 213 2.89 34.44 -31.08
C LEU A 213 3.14 35.26 -32.36
N GLU A 214 2.37 35.03 -33.42
CA GLU A 214 2.39 35.89 -34.61
C GLU A 214 1.87 37.29 -34.24
N THR A 215 2.75 38.28 -34.41
CA THR A 215 2.46 39.68 -34.16
C THR A 215 1.72 40.24 -35.38
N VAL A 216 0.40 40.44 -35.24
CA VAL A 216 -0.41 41.10 -36.28
C VAL A 216 -0.15 42.60 -36.22
N THR A 217 0.59 43.13 -37.19
CA THR A 217 0.70 44.57 -37.45
C THR A 217 -0.59 45.10 -38.08
N PRO A 218 -1.20 46.20 -37.58
CA PRO A 218 -2.35 46.83 -38.23
C PRO A 218 -1.89 47.70 -39.40
N THR A 219 -2.40 47.40 -40.60
CA THR A 219 -2.27 48.26 -41.79
C THR A 219 -3.16 49.47 -41.63
N ALA A 220 -2.56 50.67 -41.60
CA ALA A 220 -3.27 51.94 -41.64
C ALA A 220 -3.91 52.14 -43.03
N GLN A 221 -5.24 52.33 -43.06
CA GLN A 221 -5.93 52.90 -44.21
C GLN A 221 -5.78 54.42 -44.16
N SER A 222 -5.10 55.00 -45.16
CA SER A 222 -5.20 56.42 -45.47
C SER A 222 -6.19 56.64 -46.59
N SER A 223 -6.94 57.72 -46.40
CA SER A 223 -7.92 58.42 -47.24
C SER A 223 -7.71 58.37 -48.75
#